data_AF-A0A914K027-F1
#
_entry.id   AF-A0A914K027-F1
#
_cell.length_a   1.000
_cell.length_b   1.000
_cell.length_c   1.000
_cell.angle_alpha   90.00
_cell.angle_beta   90.00
_cell.angle_gamma   90.00
#
_symmetry.space_group_name_H-M   'P 1'
#
loop_
_entity.id
_entity.type
_entity.pdbx_description
1 polymer ?
#
loop_
_entity_poly.entity_id
_entity_poly.type
_entity_poly.pdbx_seq_one_letter_code
_entity_poly.pdbx_strand_id
1 'polypeptide(L)'
;MESTYEIRHDIQTTLYRMRPWQHEHGKDKVVWGGWARFALAITEFRFVQISKPLIGQRSPAEVTADLTITLPNRRDLRQEWENLHRHDVVFLITVAPLLPVGTRFDPRKPFNEQVKVVAVRGCEIDGLLDNEGKVIEEMEHKEALRGITGDVRKYRVWLDPNQYFIDQQDENLDVYYTLNLVVRRDPKTNNFKA
;
A
#
# COMPACT_ATOMS: atom_id res chain seq x y z
N MET A 1 -15.81 7.77 12.78
CA MET A 1 -14.83 7.58 13.86
C MET A 1 -14.57 6.10 14.16
N GLU A 2 -15.59 5.24 14.16
CA GLU A 2 -15.45 3.79 14.33
C GLU A 2 -14.54 3.13 13.27
N SER A 3 -14.68 3.52 12.00
CA SER A 3 -13.83 3.06 10.90
C SER A 3 -12.33 3.36 11.09
N THR A 4 -11.96 4.52 11.65
CA THR A 4 -10.56 4.89 11.90
C THR A 4 -9.93 4.01 12.98
N TYR A 5 -10.69 3.63 13.99
CA TYR A 5 -10.22 2.73 15.04
C TYR A 5 -9.96 1.32 14.49
N GLU A 6 -10.87 0.80 13.66
CA GLU A 6 -10.69 -0.48 12.99
C GLU A 6 -9.47 -0.47 12.07
N ILE A 7 -9.32 0.57 11.24
CA ILE A 7 -8.15 0.72 10.34
C ILE A 7 -6.86 0.70 11.15
N ARG A 8 -6.82 1.44 12.27
CA ARG A 8 -5.65 1.44 13.17
C ARG A 8 -5.37 0.03 13.70
N HIS A 9 -6.39 -0.69 14.16
CA HIS A 9 -6.24 -2.04 14.69
C HIS A 9 -5.76 -3.03 13.61
N ASP A 10 -6.33 -2.96 12.40
CA ASP A 10 -5.97 -3.77 11.25
C ASP A 10 -4.50 -3.57 10.87
N ILE A 11 -4.05 -2.31 10.81
CA ILE A 11 -2.66 -1.96 10.52
C ILE A 11 -1.71 -2.48 11.61
N GLN A 12 -2.04 -2.28 12.89
CA GLN A 12 -1.20 -2.75 13.99
C GLN A 12 -1.05 -4.28 13.99
N THR A 13 -2.16 -4.99 13.82
CA THR A 13 -2.18 -6.46 13.76
C THR A 13 -1.37 -6.97 12.58
N THR A 14 -1.52 -6.31 11.43
CA THR A 14 -0.75 -6.61 10.22
C THR A 14 0.75 -6.42 10.43
N LEU A 15 1.15 -5.30 11.05
CA LEU A 15 2.57 -4.99 11.28
C LEU A 15 3.23 -5.96 12.26
N TYR A 16 2.53 -6.41 13.30
CA TYR A 16 3.03 -7.47 14.18
C TYR A 16 3.26 -8.80 13.44
N ARG A 17 2.43 -9.13 12.44
CA ARG A 17 2.60 -10.32 11.60
C ARG A 17 3.74 -10.16 10.59
N MET A 18 3.89 -8.98 10.02
CA MET A 18 4.95 -8.64 9.06
C MET A 18 6.35 -8.59 9.70
N ARG A 19 6.45 -8.34 11.01
CA ARG A 19 7.70 -8.30 11.79
C ARG A 19 8.78 -7.40 11.14
N PRO A 20 8.57 -6.08 11.11
CA PRO A 20 9.53 -5.14 10.53
C PRO A 20 10.78 -5.02 11.41
N TRP A 21 11.89 -5.59 10.96
CA TRP A 21 13.18 -5.50 11.65
C TRP A 21 14.14 -4.55 10.95
N GLN A 22 15.10 -4.02 11.71
CA GLN A 22 16.17 -3.18 11.20
C GLN A 22 17.18 -4.04 10.44
N HIS A 23 17.52 -3.63 9.22
CA HIS A 23 18.59 -4.26 8.46
C HIS A 23 19.96 -3.93 9.09
N GLU A 24 20.88 -4.90 9.12
CA GLU A 24 22.20 -4.75 9.75
C GLU A 24 23.05 -3.64 9.10
N HIS A 25 22.96 -3.51 7.77
CA HIS A 25 23.71 -2.51 6.99
C HIS A 25 22.97 -1.19 6.73
N GLY A 26 21.82 -0.94 7.36
CA GLY A 26 21.08 0.31 7.15
C GLY A 26 19.89 0.44 8.08
N LYS A 27 19.96 1.38 9.03
CA LYS A 27 18.93 1.59 10.06
C LYS A 27 17.55 1.91 9.48
N ASP A 28 17.52 2.53 8.31
CA ASP A 28 16.28 2.93 7.64
C ASP A 28 15.74 1.87 6.66
N LYS A 29 16.47 0.75 6.48
CA LYS A 29 16.02 -0.36 5.64
C LYS A 29 15.26 -1.39 6.48
N VAL A 30 14.11 -1.81 5.97
CA VAL A 30 13.23 -2.79 6.62
C VAL A 30 13.54 -4.19 6.12
N VAL A 31 13.71 -5.12 7.07
CA VAL A 31 13.67 -6.55 6.82
C VAL A 31 12.32 -7.07 7.29
N TRP A 32 11.53 -7.60 6.36
CA TRP A 32 10.24 -8.23 6.69
C TRP A 32 10.47 -9.66 7.16
N GLY A 33 10.45 -9.88 8.48
CA GLY A 33 10.69 -11.17 9.10
C GLY A 33 9.46 -12.09 9.15
N GLY A 34 8.31 -11.62 8.69
CA GLY A 34 7.06 -12.35 8.70
C GLY A 34 6.21 -12.03 7.47
N TRP A 35 4.97 -12.48 7.49
CA TRP A 35 4.04 -12.34 6.38
C TRP A 35 2.62 -12.05 6.90
N ALA A 36 1.82 -11.37 6.07
CA ALA A 36 0.42 -11.13 6.33
C ALA A 36 -0.39 -11.36 5.05
N ARG A 37 -1.59 -11.94 5.18
CA ARG A 37 -2.53 -12.13 4.06
C ARG A 37 -2.89 -10.83 3.35
N PHE A 38 -3.03 -9.77 4.14
CA PHE A 38 -3.53 -8.46 3.72
C PHE A 38 -2.44 -7.41 3.53
N ALA A 39 -1.16 -7.77 3.63
CA ALA A 39 -0.08 -6.83 3.35
C ALA A 39 1.07 -7.44 2.57
N LEU A 40 1.64 -6.64 1.68
CA LEU A 40 2.81 -6.98 0.89
C LEU A 40 3.79 -5.81 0.87
N ALA A 41 5.07 -6.12 0.81
CA ALA A 41 6.11 -5.12 0.66
C ALA A 41 5.97 -4.42 -0.71
N ILE A 42 6.08 -3.10 -0.70
CA ILE A 42 6.12 -2.30 -1.93
C ILE A 42 7.52 -2.44 -2.51
N THR A 43 7.61 -2.81 -3.79
CA THR A 43 8.90 -2.90 -4.50
C THR A 43 9.21 -1.62 -5.27
N GLU A 44 8.19 -0.96 -5.82
CA GLU A 44 8.32 0.33 -6.48
C GLU A 44 7.00 1.11 -6.36
N PHE A 45 7.10 2.43 -6.19
CA PHE A 45 5.97 3.35 -6.25
C PHE A 45 6.38 4.56 -7.10
N ARG A 46 5.58 4.91 -8.12
CA ARG A 46 5.90 5.97 -9.07
C ARG A 46 4.67 6.78 -9.46
N PHE A 47 4.75 8.10 -9.38
CA PHE A 47 3.74 8.97 -9.97
C PHE A 47 3.70 8.80 -11.50
N VAL A 48 2.49 8.66 -12.03
CA VAL A 48 2.21 8.61 -13.47
C VAL A 48 1.74 9.97 -13.95
N GLN A 49 0.75 10.54 -13.26
CA GLN A 49 0.13 11.79 -13.66
C GLN A 49 -0.32 12.58 -12.43
N ILE A 50 -0.10 13.90 -12.49
CA ILE A 50 -0.66 14.87 -11.56
C ILE A 50 -1.35 15.94 -12.42
N SER A 51 -2.68 15.94 -12.40
CA SER A 51 -3.48 16.83 -13.25
C SER A 51 -3.55 18.24 -12.66
N LYS A 52 -3.71 19.26 -13.51
CA LYS A 52 -3.92 20.63 -13.04
C LYS A 52 -5.22 20.74 -12.23
N PRO A 53 -5.30 21.62 -11.23
CA PRO A 53 -6.55 21.92 -10.53
C PRO A 53 -7.65 22.38 -11.49
N LEU A 54 -8.89 21.99 -11.20
CA LEU A 54 -10.06 22.55 -11.87
C LEU A 54 -10.29 24.01 -11.47
N ILE A 55 -11.06 24.74 -12.27
CA ILE A 55 -11.40 26.14 -11.96
C ILE A 55 -12.09 26.22 -10.59
N GLY A 56 -11.52 27.04 -9.71
CA GLY A 56 -12.03 27.25 -8.35
C GLY A 56 -11.53 26.23 -7.32
N GLN A 57 -10.79 25.19 -7.72
CA GLN A 57 -10.17 24.23 -6.82
C GLN A 57 -8.67 24.54 -6.60
N ARG A 58 -8.15 24.16 -5.44
CA ARG A 58 -6.72 24.32 -5.09
C ARG A 58 -5.93 23.03 -5.27
N SER A 59 -6.54 21.89 -4.95
CA SER A 59 -5.95 20.57 -5.14
C SER A 59 -5.95 20.16 -6.62
N PRO A 60 -5.01 19.27 -7.03
CA PRO A 60 -5.05 18.64 -8.34
C PRO A 60 -6.41 17.99 -8.64
N ALA A 61 -6.82 17.96 -9.91
CA ALA A 61 -8.04 17.26 -10.30
C ALA A 61 -7.93 15.74 -10.13
N GLU A 62 -6.72 15.21 -10.32
CA GLU A 62 -6.41 13.78 -10.26
C GLU A 62 -4.93 13.59 -9.94
N VAL A 63 -4.62 12.57 -9.14
CA VAL A 63 -3.25 12.14 -8.84
C VAL A 63 -3.19 10.62 -9.02
N THR A 64 -2.41 10.17 -9.99
CA THR A 64 -2.31 8.76 -10.39
C THR A 64 -0.89 8.26 -10.21
N ALA A 65 -0.74 7.03 -9.71
CA ALA A 65 0.54 6.39 -9.49
C ALA A 65 0.50 4.91 -9.87
N ASP A 66 1.66 4.33 -10.17
CA ASP A 66 1.84 2.91 -10.34
C ASP A 66 2.48 2.33 -9.07
N LEU A 67 1.84 1.30 -8.52
CA LEU A 67 2.25 0.55 -7.34
C LEU A 67 2.73 -0.84 -7.79
N THR A 68 3.98 -1.17 -7.53
CA THR A 68 4.56 -2.49 -7.83
C THR A 68 4.73 -3.30 -6.55
N ILE A 69 4.31 -4.56 -6.59
CA ILE A 69 4.45 -5.53 -5.51
C ILE A 69 4.92 -6.89 -6.05
N THR A 70 5.52 -7.69 -5.19
CA THR A 70 5.82 -9.10 -5.46
C THR A 70 4.85 -9.99 -4.70
N LEU A 71 4.13 -10.83 -5.43
CA LEU A 71 3.17 -11.77 -4.88
C LEU A 71 3.87 -12.96 -4.21
N PRO A 72 3.27 -13.53 -3.16
CA PRO A 72 3.77 -14.76 -2.57
C PRO A 72 3.55 -15.96 -3.50
N ASN A 73 4.31 -17.04 -3.27
CA ASN A 73 4.14 -18.33 -3.96
C ASN A 73 2.83 -19.04 -3.60
N ARG A 74 2.19 -18.62 -2.49
CA ARG A 74 0.95 -19.20 -1.99
C ARG A 74 -0.22 -18.80 -2.89
N ARG A 75 -0.84 -19.77 -3.56
CA ARG A 75 -1.81 -19.56 -4.66
C ARG A 75 -3.09 -18.82 -4.23
N ASP A 76 -3.62 -19.13 -3.06
CA ASP A 76 -4.82 -18.46 -2.51
C ASP A 76 -4.56 -16.96 -2.28
N LEU A 77 -3.43 -16.61 -1.66
CA LEU A 77 -3.04 -15.22 -1.46
C LEU A 77 -2.80 -14.52 -2.79
N ARG A 78 -2.10 -15.17 -3.72
CA ARG A 78 -1.88 -14.65 -5.08
C ARG A 78 -3.20 -14.29 -5.74
N GLN A 79 -4.17 -15.20 -5.75
CA GLN A 79 -5.49 -14.95 -6.34
C GLN A 79 -6.22 -13.80 -5.65
N GLU A 80 -6.12 -13.65 -4.33
CA GLU A 80 -6.76 -12.54 -3.64
C GLU A 80 -6.18 -11.17 -4.00
N TRP A 81 -4.86 -11.09 -4.21
CA TRP A 81 -4.22 -9.85 -4.65
C TRP A 81 -4.46 -9.59 -6.14
N GLU A 82 -4.43 -10.62 -6.97
CA GLU A 82 -4.75 -10.51 -8.40
C GLU A 82 -6.21 -10.08 -8.64
N ASN A 83 -7.14 -10.44 -7.77
CA ASN A 83 -8.56 -10.05 -7.87
C ASN A 83 -8.89 -8.76 -7.10
N LEU A 84 -7.95 -7.82 -6.97
CA LEU A 84 -8.28 -6.46 -6.54
C LEU A 84 -9.02 -5.75 -7.68
N HIS A 85 -10.19 -5.20 -7.37
CA HIS A 85 -11.06 -4.56 -8.34
C HIS A 85 -10.83 -3.05 -8.35
N ARG A 86 -11.27 -2.41 -9.43
CA ARG A 86 -11.38 -0.96 -9.49
C ARG A 86 -12.21 -0.47 -8.30
N HIS A 87 -11.79 0.65 -7.72
CA HIS A 87 -12.37 1.27 -6.53
C HIS A 87 -12.06 0.56 -5.20
N ASP A 88 -11.33 -0.56 -5.19
CA ASP A 88 -10.84 -1.16 -3.94
C ASP A 88 -9.89 -0.19 -3.22
N VAL A 89 -10.15 0.06 -1.94
CA VAL A 89 -9.30 0.94 -1.13
C VAL A 89 -8.17 0.15 -0.47
N VAL A 90 -6.94 0.63 -0.67
CA VAL A 90 -5.73 0.12 -0.01
C VAL A 90 -4.94 1.24 0.66
N PHE A 91 -4.14 0.90 1.65
CA PHE A 91 -3.32 1.82 2.43
C PHE A 91 -1.85 1.63 2.10
N LEU A 92 -1.19 2.73 1.77
CA LEU A 92 0.25 2.84 1.55
C LEU A 92 0.88 3.29 2.87
N ILE A 93 1.88 2.56 3.34
CA ILE A 93 2.47 2.77 4.67
C ILE A 93 3.99 2.89 4.54
N THR A 94 4.55 3.85 5.28
CA THR A 94 5.99 3.91 5.57
C THR A 94 6.22 3.40 6.98
N VAL A 95 6.94 2.29 7.10
CA VAL A 95 7.37 1.72 8.39
C VAL A 95 8.86 1.96 8.58
N ALA A 96 9.24 2.52 9.73
CA ALA A 96 10.61 2.59 10.18
C ALA A 96 10.83 1.52 11.28
N PRO A 97 11.73 0.55 11.07
CA PRO A 97 11.95 -0.52 12.02
C PRO A 97 12.72 0.00 13.24
N LEU A 98 12.35 -0.46 14.44
CA LEU A 98 13.00 -0.05 15.70
C LEU A 98 13.87 -1.15 16.31
N LEU A 99 13.58 -2.41 15.98
CA LEU A 99 14.15 -3.59 16.63
C LEU A 99 15.04 -4.37 15.67
N PRO A 100 16.17 -4.94 16.13
CA PRO A 100 17.04 -5.75 15.29
C PRO A 100 16.39 -7.08 14.90
N VAL A 101 16.92 -7.69 13.83
CA VAL A 101 16.47 -8.99 13.31
C VAL A 101 16.45 -10.05 14.40
N GLY A 102 15.37 -10.84 14.45
CA GLY A 102 15.17 -11.89 15.46
C GLY A 102 14.47 -11.44 16.74
N THR A 103 14.27 -10.13 16.96
CA THR A 103 13.55 -9.64 18.14
C THR A 103 12.07 -10.05 18.09
N ARG A 104 11.53 -10.56 19.20
CA ARG A 104 10.10 -10.89 19.31
C ARG A 104 9.27 -9.65 19.58
N PHE A 105 8.16 -9.52 18.85
CA PHE A 105 7.14 -8.50 19.11
C PHE A 105 6.13 -9.01 20.14
N ASP A 106 5.80 -8.18 21.12
CA ASP A 106 4.85 -8.47 22.19
C ASP A 106 3.62 -7.55 22.09
N PRO A 107 2.44 -8.07 21.70
CA PRO A 107 1.21 -7.30 21.61
C PRO A 107 0.74 -6.67 22.94
N ARG A 108 1.28 -7.11 24.08
CA ARG A 108 0.97 -6.56 25.41
C ARG A 108 1.76 -5.29 25.73
N LYS A 109 2.84 -5.03 25.00
CA LYS A 109 3.63 -3.80 25.12
C LYS A 109 3.11 -2.72 24.18
N PRO A 110 3.39 -1.43 24.47
CA PRO A 110 3.00 -0.34 23.58
C PRO A 110 3.49 -0.56 22.14
N PHE A 111 2.60 -0.41 21.17
CA PHE A 111 2.91 -0.65 19.76
C PHE A 111 4.01 0.27 19.24
N ASN A 112 3.97 1.54 19.61
CA ASN A 112 4.89 2.59 19.20
C ASN A 112 6.33 2.42 19.74
N GLU A 113 6.52 1.60 20.78
CA GLU A 113 7.86 1.25 21.28
C GLU A 113 8.52 0.13 20.46
N GLN A 114 7.73 -0.59 19.67
CA GLN A 114 8.18 -1.77 18.92
C GLN A 114 8.18 -1.54 17.41
N VAL A 115 7.21 -0.76 16.91
CA VAL A 115 7.04 -0.44 15.49
C VAL A 115 6.77 1.05 15.33
N LYS A 116 7.57 1.73 14.50
CA LYS A 116 7.34 3.13 14.14
C LYS A 116 6.66 3.20 12.77
N VAL A 117 5.40 3.63 12.76
CA VAL A 117 4.70 4.01 11.52
C VAL A 117 4.98 5.49 11.27
N VAL A 118 5.65 5.81 10.17
CA VAL A 118 6.02 7.18 9.80
C VAL A 118 4.87 7.86 9.07
N ALA A 119 4.23 7.14 8.15
CA ALA A 119 3.12 7.67 7.37
C ALA A 119 2.15 6.57 6.96
N VAL A 120 0.89 6.98 6.80
CA VAL A 120 -0.18 6.19 6.20
C VAL A 120 -0.89 7.09 5.18
N ARG A 121 -1.07 6.60 3.96
CA ARG A 121 -1.85 7.26 2.90
C ARG A 121 -2.87 6.28 2.34
N GLY A 122 -4.06 6.75 2.03
CA GLY A 122 -5.07 5.96 1.33
C GLY A 122 -4.91 6.12 -0.17
N CYS A 123 -5.15 5.04 -0.91
CA CYS A 123 -5.29 5.07 -2.35
C CYS A 123 -6.35 4.07 -2.78
N GLU A 124 -6.76 4.22 -4.03
CA GLU A 124 -7.83 3.45 -4.63
C GLU A 124 -7.30 2.75 -5.88
N ILE A 125 -7.61 1.47 -6.05
CA ILE A 125 -7.18 0.72 -7.22
C ILE A 125 -7.94 1.23 -8.45
N ASP A 126 -7.23 1.60 -9.50
CA ASP A 126 -7.79 1.80 -10.84
C ASP A 126 -7.85 0.45 -11.56
N GLY A 127 -6.73 -0.29 -11.55
CA GLY A 127 -6.70 -1.69 -11.99
C GLY A 127 -5.28 -2.25 -12.10
N LEU A 128 -5.20 -3.53 -12.45
CA LEU A 128 -3.95 -4.22 -12.73
C LEU A 128 -3.39 -3.75 -14.08
N LEU A 129 -2.07 -3.58 -14.16
CA LEU A 129 -1.40 -3.25 -15.41
C LEU A 129 -0.98 -4.51 -16.19
N ASP A 130 -1.11 -4.43 -17.51
CA ASP A 130 -0.52 -5.40 -18.43
C ASP A 130 0.99 -5.16 -18.64
N ASN A 131 1.59 -5.95 -19.53
CA ASN A 131 3.01 -5.82 -19.87
C ASN A 131 3.33 -4.54 -20.67
N GLU A 132 2.32 -3.86 -21.22
CA GLU A 132 2.46 -2.57 -21.93
C GLU A 132 2.27 -1.37 -21.00
N GLY A 133 1.91 -1.58 -19.73
CA GLY A 133 1.64 -0.52 -18.76
C GLY A 133 0.24 0.11 -18.88
N LYS A 134 -0.69 -0.58 -19.57
CA LYS A 134 -2.11 -0.18 -19.65
C LYS A 134 -2.90 -0.90 -18.57
N VAL A 135 -3.94 -0.22 -18.08
CA VAL A 135 -4.88 -0.80 -17.13
C VAL A 135 -5.70 -1.86 -17.86
N ILE A 136 -5.70 -3.07 -17.32
CA ILE A 136 -6.46 -4.20 -17.83
C ILE A 136 -7.94 -3.95 -17.54
N GLU A 137 -8.76 -4.02 -18.59
CA GLU A 137 -10.21 -3.90 -18.43
C GLU A 137 -10.80 -5.11 -17.69
N GLU A 138 -11.87 -4.87 -16.93
CA GLU A 138 -12.50 -5.90 -16.09
C GLU A 138 -12.97 -7.12 -16.90
N MET A 139 -13.46 -6.89 -18.13
CA MET A 139 -13.92 -7.95 -19.03
C MET A 139 -12.78 -8.87 -19.50
N GLU A 140 -11.56 -8.34 -19.61
CA GLU A 140 -10.38 -9.05 -20.11
C GLU A 140 -9.51 -9.61 -18.98
N HIS A 141 -9.83 -9.28 -17.73
CA HIS A 141 -8.99 -9.51 -16.55
C HIS A 141 -8.46 -10.95 -16.43
N LYS A 142 -9.33 -11.95 -16.59
CA LYS A 142 -8.95 -13.37 -16.49
C LYS A 142 -8.02 -13.83 -17.60
N GLU A 143 -8.17 -13.28 -18.80
CA GLU A 143 -7.34 -13.63 -19.96
C GLU A 143 -5.99 -12.93 -19.86
N ALA A 144 -5.99 -11.63 -19.56
CA ALA A 144 -4.78 -10.83 -19.38
C ALA A 144 -3.89 -11.38 -18.24
N LEU A 145 -4.48 -11.79 -17.11
CA LEU A 145 -3.75 -12.43 -16.00
C LEU A 145 -2.93 -13.65 -16.43
N ARG A 146 -3.41 -14.44 -17.41
CA ARG A 146 -2.65 -15.61 -17.92
C ARG A 146 -1.40 -15.19 -18.70
N GLY A 147 -1.41 -13.98 -19.28
CA GLY A 147 -0.29 -13.40 -19.99
C GLY A 147 0.77 -12.75 -19.08
N ILE A 148 0.45 -12.49 -17.80
CA ILE A 148 1.40 -11.90 -16.85
C ILE A 148 2.22 -13.02 -16.18
N THR A 149 3.47 -13.16 -16.61
CA THR A 149 4.40 -14.14 -16.07
C THR A 149 5.11 -13.64 -14.81
N GLY A 150 5.55 -14.58 -13.97
CA GLY A 150 6.31 -14.26 -12.75
C GLY A 150 5.44 -13.75 -11.61
N ASP A 151 6.11 -13.20 -10.59
CA ASP A 151 5.49 -12.90 -9.30
C ASP A 151 5.22 -11.40 -9.11
N VAL A 152 5.71 -10.56 -10.01
CA VAL A 152 5.53 -9.12 -9.94
C VAL A 152 4.16 -8.75 -10.49
N ARG A 153 3.44 -7.89 -9.78
CA ARG A 153 2.23 -7.23 -10.25
C ARG A 153 2.37 -5.72 -10.09
N LYS A 154 1.85 -4.99 -11.06
CA LYS A 154 1.78 -3.53 -11.06
C LYS A 154 0.32 -3.11 -11.08
N TYR A 155 -0.07 -2.21 -10.21
CA TYR A 155 -1.41 -1.65 -10.16
C TYR A 155 -1.33 -0.17 -10.44
N ARG A 156 -2.25 0.35 -11.24
CA ARG A 156 -2.52 1.78 -11.25
C ARG A 156 -3.43 2.12 -10.08
N VAL A 157 -3.11 3.20 -9.39
CA VAL A 157 -3.87 3.68 -8.23
C VAL A 157 -4.15 5.17 -8.32
N TRP A 158 -5.31 5.58 -7.81
CA TRP A 158 -5.64 6.98 -7.53
C TRP A 158 -5.29 7.32 -6.09
N LEU A 159 -4.53 8.40 -5.91
CA LEU A 159 -4.29 9.00 -4.61
C LEU A 159 -5.36 10.05 -4.31
N ASP A 160 -5.58 10.34 -3.03
CA ASP A 160 -6.43 11.47 -2.62
C ASP A 160 -5.75 12.80 -3.02
N PRO A 161 -6.35 13.59 -3.94
CA PRO A 161 -5.75 14.84 -4.39
C PRO A 161 -5.67 15.92 -3.31
N ASN A 162 -6.59 15.90 -2.34
CA ASN A 162 -6.56 16.85 -1.23
C ASN A 162 -5.44 16.50 -0.25
N GLN A 163 -5.25 15.20 0.05
CA GLN A 163 -4.12 14.76 0.87
C GLN A 163 -2.79 15.06 0.18
N TYR A 164 -2.68 14.82 -1.13
CA TYR A 164 -1.49 15.18 -1.91
C TYR A 164 -1.22 16.69 -1.85
N PHE A 165 -2.27 17.52 -2.00
CA PHE A 165 -2.14 18.97 -1.91
C PHE A 165 -1.67 19.41 -0.51
N ILE A 166 -2.22 18.83 0.56
CA ILE A 166 -1.76 19.10 1.94
C ILE A 166 -0.30 18.70 2.10
N ASP A 167 0.09 17.50 1.64
CA ASP A 167 1.48 17.04 1.71
C ASP A 167 2.43 17.94 0.92
N GLN A 168 1.98 18.53 -0.19
CA GLN A 168 2.73 19.52 -0.95
C GLN A 168 2.87 20.84 -0.19
N GLN A 169 1.81 21.31 0.46
CA GLN A 169 1.84 22.55 1.26
C GLN A 169 2.74 22.41 2.51
N ASP A 170 2.77 21.22 3.10
CA ASP A 170 3.59 20.92 4.27
C ASP A 170 5.03 20.51 3.91
N GLU A 171 5.44 20.64 2.64
CA GLU A 171 6.76 20.22 2.12
C GLU A 171 7.10 18.75 2.42
N ASN A 172 6.09 17.89 2.48
CA ASN A 172 6.16 16.49 2.89
C ASN A 172 5.91 15.51 1.73
N LEU A 173 6.17 15.91 0.48
CA LEU A 173 6.04 15.02 -0.68
C LEU A 173 7.04 13.85 -0.66
N ASP A 174 8.11 13.96 0.11
CA ASP A 174 9.11 12.90 0.28
C ASP A 174 8.50 11.60 0.82
N VAL A 175 7.36 11.68 1.51
CA VAL A 175 6.61 10.54 2.04
C VAL A 175 6.25 9.49 0.98
N TYR A 176 6.01 9.92 -0.26
CA TYR A 176 5.64 9.02 -1.36
C TYR A 176 6.83 8.21 -1.87
N TYR A 177 8.06 8.64 -1.60
CA TYR A 177 9.29 7.92 -1.94
C TYR A 177 9.75 6.98 -0.81
N THR A 178 9.15 7.07 0.39
CA THR A 178 9.50 6.20 1.53
C THR A 178 8.52 5.04 1.74
N LEU A 179 7.43 4.99 0.97
CA LEU A 179 6.40 3.95 1.07
C LEU A 179 7.03 2.56 0.86
N ASN A 180 6.81 1.65 1.82
CA ASN A 180 7.46 0.34 1.82
C ASN A 180 6.51 -0.83 2.13
N LEU A 181 5.24 -0.56 2.40
CA LEU A 181 4.21 -1.58 2.64
C LEU A 181 2.86 -1.13 2.09
N VAL A 182 2.16 -2.02 1.38
CA VAL A 182 0.75 -1.86 1.05
C VAL A 182 -0.09 -2.78 1.92
N VAL A 183 -1.20 -2.26 2.43
CA VAL A 183 -2.17 -3.01 3.25
C VAL A 183 -3.56 -2.85 2.63
N ARG A 184 -4.20 -3.96 2.26
CA ARG A 184 -5.62 -3.99 1.87
C ARG A 184 -6.50 -4.33 3.07
N ARG A 185 -7.79 -4.00 3.04
CA ARG A 185 -8.75 -4.46 4.05
C ARG A 185 -9.49 -5.71 3.57
N ASP A 186 -10.14 -6.40 4.50
CA ASP A 186 -11.09 -7.45 4.14
C ASP A 186 -12.25 -6.80 3.37
N PRO A 187 -12.61 -7.28 2.17
CA PRO A 187 -13.74 -6.73 1.40
C PRO A 187 -15.04 -6.67 2.21
N LYS A 188 -15.23 -7.58 3.19
CA LYS A 188 -16.42 -7.61 4.04
C LYS A 188 -16.51 -6.45 5.03
N THR A 189 -15.39 -5.80 5.35
CA THR A 189 -15.31 -4.69 6.31
C THR A 189 -14.94 -3.35 5.64
N ASN A 190 -14.77 -3.32 4.32
CA ASN A 190 -14.25 -2.17 3.58
C ASN A 190 -15.34 -1.22 3.03
N ASN A 191 -16.30 -0.80 3.85
CA ASN A 191 -17.43 0.06 3.41
C ASN A 191 -17.34 1.53 3.83
N PHE A 192 -16.15 2.04 4.18
CA PHE A 192 -16.04 3.35 4.86
C PHE A 192 -15.96 4.58 3.94
N LYS A 193 -15.75 4.36 2.63
CA LYS A 193 -15.60 5.41 1.61
C LYS A 193 -16.74 5.43 0.57
N ALA A 194 -17.75 4.56 0.74
CA ALA A 194 -18.94 4.50 -0.11
C ALA A 194 -19.93 5.61 0.24
#